data_AF-A0A0K0DYR7-F1
#
_entry.id   AF-A0A0K0DYR7-F1
#
_cell.length_a   1.000
_cell.length_b   1.000
_cell.length_c   1.000
_cell.angle_alpha   90.00
_cell.angle_beta   90.00
_cell.angle_gamma   90.00
#
_symmetry.space_group_name_H-M   'P 1'
#
loop_
_entity.id
_entity.type
_entity.pdbx_description
1 polymer ?
#
loop_
_entity_poly.entity_id
_entity_poly.type
_entity_poly.pdbx_seq_one_letter_code
_entity_poly.pdbx_strand_id
1 'polypeptide(L)'
;MITSLMLFIPSIISASTSVVNADASWESIDYTLIGLSFIYMIGMKYSEFKLFLEVDLRYYAVMEHTKFFFASIGQWYIQNMAHATIYAFVGKILYVISLIRFWICQNKTKKVEINTTKHSDNKQEKYF
;
A
#
# COMPACT_ATOMS: atom_id res chain seq x y z
N MET A 1 -20.46 10.91 -26.75
CA MET A 1 -20.57 9.61 -27.45
C MET A 1 -20.23 9.71 -28.93
N ILE A 2 -20.85 10.61 -29.71
CA ILE A 2 -20.59 10.72 -31.17
C ILE A 2 -19.14 11.12 -31.51
N THR A 3 -18.55 12.04 -30.74
CA THR A 3 -17.15 12.48 -30.90
C THR A 3 -16.13 11.36 -30.66
N SER A 4 -16.34 10.54 -29.62
CA SER A 4 -15.50 9.36 -29.36
C SER A 4 -15.59 8.31 -30.47
N LEU A 5 -16.77 8.16 -31.08
CA LEU A 5 -16.99 7.24 -32.20
C LEU A 5 -16.29 7.72 -33.48
N MET A 6 -16.29 9.03 -33.74
CA MET A 6 -15.61 9.62 -34.89
C MET A 6 -14.08 9.56 -34.79
N LEU A 7 -13.51 9.61 -33.58
CA LEU A 7 -12.07 9.48 -33.37
C LEU A 7 -11.58 8.02 -33.43
N PHE A 8 -12.51 7.05 -33.39
CA PHE A 8 -12.18 5.64 -33.44
C PHE A 8 -11.64 5.22 -34.82
N ILE A 9 -12.23 5.72 -35.90
CA ILE A 9 -11.82 5.38 -37.27
C ILE A 9 -10.39 5.86 -37.58
N PRO A 10 -10.02 7.14 -37.33
CA PRO A 10 -8.65 7.60 -37.49
C PRO A 10 -7.66 6.87 -36.58
N SER A 11 -8.06 6.52 -35.36
CA SER A 11 -7.18 5.79 -34.42
C SER A 11 -6.84 4.38 -34.88
N ILE A 12 -7.80 3.65 -35.47
CA ILE A 12 -7.57 2.30 -36.00
C ILE A 12 -6.67 2.37 -37.23
N ILE A 13 -6.91 3.31 -38.13
CA ILE A 13 -6.09 3.50 -39.33
C ILE A 13 -4.66 3.83 -38.90
N SER A 14 -4.49 4.79 -37.98
CA SER A 14 -3.18 5.18 -37.45
C SER A 14 -2.44 4.01 -36.80
N ALA A 15 -3.13 3.19 -36.00
CA ALA A 15 -2.55 2.02 -35.35
C ALA A 15 -2.19 0.90 -36.34
N SER A 16 -2.97 0.75 -37.41
CA SER A 16 -2.73 -0.28 -38.44
C SER A 16 -1.59 0.11 -39.39
N THR A 17 -1.38 1.42 -39.61
CA THR A 17 -0.29 1.94 -40.45
C THR A 17 0.97 2.29 -39.68
N SER A 18 0.91 2.35 -38.34
CA SER A 18 2.09 2.61 -37.52
C SER A 18 3.00 1.38 -37.54
N VAL A 19 4.12 1.51 -38.25
CA VAL A 19 5.20 0.54 -38.18
C VAL A 19 5.92 0.78 -36.84
N VAL A 20 5.67 -0.08 -35.86
CA VAL A 20 6.49 -0.13 -34.65
C VAL A 20 7.78 -0.84 -35.06
N ASN A 21 8.87 -0.09 -35.20
CA ASN A 21 10.18 -0.68 -35.46
C ASN A 21 10.50 -1.60 -34.27
N ALA A 22 10.52 -2.92 -34.52
CA ALA A 22 10.83 -3.95 -33.52
C ALA A 22 12.27 -3.84 -32.94
N ASP A 23 13.07 -2.88 -33.42
CA ASP A 23 14.36 -2.48 -32.86
C ASP A 23 14.23 -1.53 -31.65
N ALA A 24 13.01 -1.22 -31.21
CA ALA A 24 12.79 -0.56 -29.93
C ALA A 24 13.17 -1.52 -28.79
N SER A 25 14.45 -1.48 -28.38
CA SER A 25 15.07 -2.23 -27.28
C SER A 25 14.28 -2.26 -25.95
N TRP A 26 13.24 -1.44 -25.82
CA TRP A 26 12.41 -1.27 -24.63
C TRP A 26 11.11 -2.10 -24.66
N GLU A 27 10.70 -2.63 -25.82
CA GLU A 27 9.42 -3.36 -25.96
C GLU A 27 9.41 -4.67 -25.16
N SER A 28 10.53 -5.39 -25.13
CA SER A 28 10.68 -6.61 -24.31
C SER A 28 10.65 -6.31 -22.80
N ILE A 29 11.13 -5.14 -22.40
CA ILE A 29 11.07 -4.67 -21.01
C ILE A 29 9.63 -4.34 -20.64
N ASP A 30 8.88 -3.69 -21.53
CA ASP A 30 7.47 -3.37 -21.31
C ASP A 30 6.61 -4.64 -21.15
N TYR A 31 6.78 -5.64 -22.02
CA TYR A 31 6.07 -6.92 -21.88
C TYR A 31 6.45 -7.65 -20.58
N THR A 32 7.72 -7.58 -20.17
CA THR A 32 8.18 -8.17 -18.92
C THR A 32 7.56 -7.47 -17.71
N LEU A 33 7.48 -6.13 -17.73
CA LEU A 33 6.83 -5.34 -16.69
C LEU A 33 5.33 -5.61 -16.61
N ILE A 34 4.66 -5.75 -17.77
CA ILE A 34 3.25 -6.15 -17.83
C ILE A 34 3.07 -7.53 -17.19
N GLY A 35 3.86 -8.53 -17.59
CA GLY A 35 3.78 -9.88 -17.01
C GLY A 35 4.06 -9.90 -15.50
N LEU A 36 5.09 -9.19 -15.06
CA LEU A 36 5.45 -9.09 -13.64
C LEU A 36 4.36 -8.38 -12.82
N SER A 37 3.69 -7.37 -13.40
CA SER A 37 2.59 -6.66 -12.76
C SER A 37 1.39 -7.56 -12.46
N PHE A 38 1.06 -8.49 -13.36
CA PHE A 38 -0.02 -9.46 -13.14
C PHE A 38 0.32 -10.43 -12.00
N ILE A 39 1.54 -10.98 -12.00
CA ILE A 39 1.99 -11.90 -10.93
C ILE A 39 2.00 -11.17 -9.59
N TYR A 40 2.52 -9.94 -9.57
CA TYR A 40 2.54 -9.09 -8.38
C TYR A 40 1.11 -8.81 -7.87
N MET A 41 0.18 -8.46 -8.75
CA MET A 41 -1.20 -8.12 -8.37
C MET A 41 -1.91 -9.31 -7.71
N ILE A 42 -1.75 -10.52 -8.26
CA ILE A 42 -2.34 -11.75 -7.70
C ILE A 42 -1.75 -12.03 -6.31
N GLY A 43 -0.43 -11.97 -6.18
CA GLY A 43 0.25 -12.19 -4.90
C GLY A 43 -0.16 -11.17 -3.83
N MET A 44 -0.26 -9.89 -4.21
CA MET A 44 -0.70 -8.82 -3.33
C MET A 44 -2.13 -9.03 -2.84
N LYS A 45 -3.06 -9.38 -3.74
CA LYS A 45 -4.46 -9.62 -3.36
C LYS A 45 -4.63 -10.82 -2.44
N TYR A 46 -3.89 -11.90 -2.69
CA TYR A 46 -3.86 -13.05 -1.80
C TYR A 46 -3.33 -12.68 -0.41
N SER A 47 -2.22 -11.92 -0.36
CA SER A 47 -1.64 -11.48 0.91
C SER A 47 -2.57 -10.56 1.70
N GLU A 48 -3.28 -9.64 1.03
CA GLU A 48 -4.28 -8.77 1.67
C GLU A 48 -5.44 -9.57 2.27
N PHE A 49 -5.95 -10.54 1.51
CA PHE A 49 -7.04 -11.40 1.97
C PHE A 49 -6.64 -12.21 3.20
N LYS A 50 -5.43 -12.78 3.21
CA LYS A 50 -4.90 -13.50 4.36
C LYS A 50 -4.75 -12.59 5.59
N LEU A 51 -4.17 -11.40 5.40
CA LEU A 51 -3.96 -10.42 6.48
C LEU A 51 -5.29 -9.96 7.09
N PHE A 52 -6.33 -9.81 6.26
CA PHE A 52 -7.67 -9.43 6.69
C PHE A 52 -8.34 -10.51 7.56
N LEU A 53 -8.10 -11.80 7.27
CA LEU A 53 -8.69 -12.90 8.03
C LEU A 53 -8.00 -13.16 9.37
N GLU A 54 -6.68 -12.90 9.45
CA GLU A 54 -5.88 -13.23 10.63
C GLU A 54 -5.81 -12.09 11.67
N VAL A 55 -6.04 -10.84 11.26
CA VAL A 55 -5.70 -9.67 12.07
C VAL A 55 -6.91 -8.77 12.33
N ASP A 56 -7.01 -8.27 13.56
CA ASP A 56 -7.99 -7.28 13.97
C ASP A 56 -7.96 -6.02 13.08
N LEU A 57 -9.14 -5.46 12.80
CA LEU A 57 -9.36 -4.33 11.89
C LEU A 57 -8.44 -3.12 12.15
N ARG A 58 -8.12 -2.84 13.42
CA ARG A 58 -7.25 -1.71 13.81
C ARG A 58 -5.81 -1.91 13.34
N TYR A 59 -5.28 -3.12 13.50
CA TYR A 59 -3.93 -3.45 13.06
C TYR A 59 -3.87 -3.59 11.54
N TYR A 60 -4.92 -4.15 10.94
CA TYR A 60 -5.08 -4.21 9.49
C TYR A 60 -4.97 -2.81 8.85
N ALA A 61 -5.74 -1.83 9.33
CA ALA A 61 -5.72 -0.46 8.79
C ALA A 61 -4.33 0.19 8.89
N VAL A 62 -3.63 0.02 10.03
CA VAL A 62 -2.28 0.58 10.21
C VAL A 62 -1.27 -0.08 9.26
N MET A 63 -1.33 -1.40 9.11
CA MET A 63 -0.45 -2.12 8.18
C MET A 63 -0.73 -1.76 6.72
N GLU A 64 -2.00 -1.57 6.35
CA GLU A 64 -2.39 -1.13 5.02
C GLU A 64 -1.85 0.26 4.69
N HIS A 65 -1.98 1.22 5.61
CA HIS A 65 -1.36 2.54 5.45
C HIS A 65 0.17 2.48 5.43
N THR A 66 0.77 1.55 6.19
CA THR A 66 2.24 1.38 6.23
C THR A 66 2.76 0.85 4.90
N LYS A 67 2.04 -0.09 4.28
CA LYS A 67 2.30 -0.60 2.93
C LYS A 67 2.31 0.53 1.89
N PHE A 68 1.28 1.38 1.89
CA PHE A 68 1.23 2.53 0.97
C PHE A 68 2.33 3.57 1.23
N PHE A 69 2.72 3.77 2.49
CA PHE A 69 3.85 4.62 2.85
C PHE A 69 5.17 4.10 2.26
N PHE A 70 5.45 2.80 2.38
CA PHE A 70 6.65 2.19 1.78
C PHE A 70 6.61 2.22 0.25
N ALA A 71 5.46 1.91 -0.37
CA ALA A 71 5.29 2.03 -1.80
C ALA A 71 5.57 3.47 -2.30
N SER A 72 5.12 4.47 -1.56
CA SER A 72 5.39 5.88 -1.85
C SER A 72 6.88 6.26 -1.68
N ILE A 73 7.63 5.63 -0.77
CA ILE A 73 9.09 5.81 -0.67
C ILE A 73 9.80 5.13 -1.84
N GLY A 74 9.43 3.89 -2.15
CA GLY A 74 10.01 3.14 -3.27
C GLY A 74 9.78 3.85 -4.61
N GLN A 75 8.58 4.40 -4.81
CA GLN A 75 8.27 5.22 -5.97
C GLN A 75 9.13 6.48 -6.02
N TRP A 76 9.35 7.15 -4.88
CA TRP A 76 10.21 8.33 -4.80
C TRP A 76 11.68 8.01 -5.14
N TYR A 77 12.18 6.84 -4.74
CA TYR A 77 13.53 6.37 -5.05
C TYR A 77 13.70 5.96 -6.51
N ILE A 78 12.80 5.13 -7.04
CA ILE A 78 12.88 4.56 -8.39
C ILE A 78 12.64 5.62 -9.46
N GLN A 79 11.66 6.51 -9.25
CA GLN A 79 11.29 7.50 -10.26
C GLN A 79 12.26 8.69 -10.30
N ASN A 80 13.25 8.75 -9.40
CA ASN A 80 14.23 9.83 -9.24
C ASN A 80 13.62 11.22 -9.55
N MET A 81 12.37 11.42 -9.11
CA MET A 81 11.54 12.49 -9.65
C MET A 81 11.86 13.79 -8.90
N ALA A 82 12.50 14.67 -9.65
CA ALA A 82 12.92 16.02 -9.31
C ALA A 82 11.73 16.94 -9.01
N HIS A 83 11.21 16.88 -7.78
CA HIS A 83 10.71 18.01 -6.99
C HIS A 83 10.04 17.41 -5.74
N ALA A 84 10.84 17.08 -4.75
CA ALA A 84 10.33 16.73 -3.43
C ALA A 84 9.64 17.97 -2.85
N THR A 85 8.32 18.05 -2.98
CA THR A 85 7.58 19.12 -2.32
C THR A 85 7.77 18.96 -0.82
N ILE A 86 8.12 20.05 -0.14
CA ILE A 86 8.33 20.08 1.31
C ILE A 86 7.11 19.48 2.04
N TYR A 87 5.90 19.70 1.49
CA TYR A 87 4.66 19.12 1.99
C TYR A 87 4.63 17.57 1.95
N ALA A 88 5.13 16.93 0.89
CA ALA A 88 5.18 15.47 0.79
C ALA A 88 6.18 14.88 1.80
N PHE A 89 7.30 15.55 2.03
CA PHE A 89 8.28 15.15 3.04
C PHE A 89 7.73 15.31 4.47
N VAL A 90 7.11 16.45 4.78
CA VAL A 90 6.45 16.70 6.07
C VAL A 90 5.34 15.68 6.33
N GLY A 91 4.55 15.34 5.32
CA GLY A 91 3.52 14.30 5.42
C GLY A 91 4.09 12.94 5.81
N LYS A 92 5.26 12.55 5.25
CA LYS A 92 5.96 11.31 5.62
C LYS A 92 6.44 11.33 7.07
N ILE A 93 6.97 12.47 7.55
CA ILE A 93 7.39 12.63 8.95
C ILE A 93 6.18 12.53 9.89
N LEU A 94 5.09 13.24 9.59
CA LEU A 94 3.86 13.19 10.38
C LEU A 94 3.27 11.78 10.45
N TYR A 95 3.35 11.02 9.35
CA TYR A 95 2.96 9.62 9.34
C TYR A 95 3.79 8.78 10.32
N VAL A 96 5.11 8.93 10.34
CA VAL A 96 5.99 8.23 11.29
C VAL A 96 5.67 8.62 12.74
N ILE A 97 5.42 9.90 13.01
CA ILE A 97 5.01 10.37 14.35
C ILE A 97 3.68 9.75 14.77
N SER A 98 2.69 9.68 13.87
CA SER A 98 1.40 9.04 14.10
C SER A 98 1.56 7.55 14.42
N LEU A 99 2.42 6.86 13.67
CA LEU A 99 2.72 5.45 13.88
C LEU A 99 3.36 5.23 15.26
N ILE A 100 4.37 6.02 15.64
CA ILE A 100 4.98 5.96 16.99
C ILE A 100 3.92 6.16 18.09
N ARG A 101 3.01 7.13 17.93
CA ARG A 101 1.91 7.36 18.88
C ARG A 101 0.97 6.16 18.98
N PHE A 102 0.64 5.53 17.86
CA PHE A 102 -0.18 4.32 17.85
C PHE A 102 0.48 3.19 18.65
N TRP A 103 1.77 2.93 18.43
CA TRP A 103 2.53 1.91 19.19
C TRP A 103 2.60 2.20 20.69
N ILE A 104 2.80 3.46 21.09
CA ILE A 104 2.80 3.86 22.51
C ILE A 104 1.41 3.65 23.13
N CYS A 105 0.34 3.99 22.41
CA CYS A 105 -1.02 3.82 22.89
C CYS A 105 -1.39 2.34 23.07
N GLN A 106 -0.99 1.48 22.13
CA GLN A 106 -1.12 0.03 22.23
C GLN A 106 -0.46 -0.52 23.51
N ASN A 107 0.79 -0.11 23.78
CA ASN A 107 1.52 -0.52 24.98
C ASN A 107 0.82 -0.08 26.28
N LYS A 108 0.14 1.07 26.27
CA LYS A 108 -0.68 1.51 27.41
C LYS A 108 -1.91 0.63 27.59
N THR A 109 -2.68 0.38 26.53
CA THR A 109 -3.89 -0.46 26.59
C THR A 109 -3.57 -1.87 27.09
N LYS A 110 -2.50 -2.48 26.57
CA LYS A 110 -2.04 -3.80 27.01
C LYS A 110 -1.62 -3.82 28.48
N LYS A 111 -0.93 -2.77 28.96
CA LYS A 111 -0.58 -2.64 30.39
C LYS A 111 -1.80 -2.49 31.28
N VAL A 112 -2.83 -1.78 30.83
CA VAL A 112 -4.08 -1.61 31.59
C VAL A 112 -4.78 -2.96 31.74
N GLU A 113 -5.00 -3.73 30.66
CA GLU A 113 -5.63 -5.06 30.74
C GLU A 113 -4.92 -6.03 31.69
N ILE A 114 -3.58 -6.04 31.69
CA ILE A 114 -2.78 -6.90 32.58
C ILE A 114 -2.96 -6.48 34.06
N ASN A 115 -3.10 -5.19 34.34
CA ASN A 115 -3.30 -4.71 35.70
C ASN A 115 -4.72 -5.00 36.19
N THR A 116 -5.73 -4.93 35.31
CA THR A 116 -7.12 -5.28 35.66
C THR A 116 -7.27 -6.76 35.96
N THR A 117 -6.65 -7.64 35.15
CA THR A 117 -6.67 -9.10 35.38
C THR A 117 -5.97 -9.49 36.68
N LYS A 118 -4.81 -8.91 36.98
CA LYS A 118 -4.13 -9.12 38.27
C LYS A 118 -4.97 -8.64 39.47
N HIS A 119 -5.72 -7.56 39.32
CA HIS A 119 -6.58 -7.05 40.39
C HIS A 119 -7.81 -7.96 40.61
N SER A 120 -8.38 -8.56 39.55
CA SER A 120 -9.46 -9.53 39.69
C SER A 120 -9.00 -10.83 40.37
N ASP A 121 -7.82 -11.36 40.01
CA ASP A 121 -7.29 -12.59 40.64
C ASP A 121 -7.02 -12.39 42.14
N ASN A 122 -6.36 -11.29 42.50
CA ASN A 122 -6.05 -10.96 43.89
C ASN A 122 -7.30 -10.63 44.72
N LYS A 123 -8.40 -10.27 44.05
CA LYS A 123 -9.70 -10.09 44.68
C LYS A 123 -10.40 -11.44 44.92
N GLN A 124 -10.28 -12.40 44.01
CA GLN A 124 -10.81 -13.76 44.20
C GLN A 124 -10.10 -14.53 45.32
N GLU A 125 -8.78 -14.40 45.45
CA GLU A 125 -8.01 -15.02 46.54
C GLU A 125 -8.39 -14.50 47.94
N LYS A 126 -9.00 -13.31 48.06
CA LYS A 126 -9.45 -12.75 49.34
C LYS A 126 -10.83 -13.22 49.79
N TYR A 127 -11.58 -13.92 48.93
CA TYR A 127 -12.92 -14.45 49.24
C TYR A 127 -12.95 -15.97 49.38
N PHE A 128 -11.80 -16.64 49.29
CA PHE A 128 -11.57 -18.01 49.73
C PHE A 128 -10.80 -18.01 51.04
#